data_AF-A0A959R0F8-F1
#
_entry.id   AF-A0A959R0F8-F1
#
_cell.length_a   1.000
_cell.length_b   1.000
_cell.length_c   1.000
_cell.angle_alpha   90.00
_cell.angle_beta   90.00
_cell.angle_gamma   90.00
#
_symmetry.space_group_name_H-M   'P 1'
#
loop_
_entity.id
_entity.type
_entity.pdbx_description
1 polymer ?
#
loop_
_entity_poly.entity_id
_entity_poly.type
_entity_poly.pdbx_seq_one_letter_code
_entity_poly.pdbx_strand_id
1 'polypeptide(L)'
;MTPQKKSSSGYQLGEWDEFIIHNISLHQRALISSDLFDLAKNKLISDGQENVSDFDLRGKLNRSIRKLANDHRRIIKASYPGKGYAYALIEWADESGAIGSEYL
;
A
#
# COMPACT_ATOMS: atom_id res chain seq x y z
N MET A 1 -4.71 -5.77 -27.48
CA MET A 1 -4.75 -6.98 -26.62
C MET A 1 -3.52 -6.96 -25.74
N THR A 2 -3.66 -6.59 -24.47
CA THR A 2 -2.55 -6.60 -23.51
C THR A 2 -2.57 -7.94 -22.79
N PRO A 3 -1.45 -8.68 -22.68
CA PRO A 3 -1.49 -9.99 -22.05
C PRO A 3 -1.67 -9.84 -20.54
N GLN A 4 -2.79 -10.35 -20.01
CA GLN A 4 -2.96 -10.62 -18.59
C GLN A 4 -1.88 -11.62 -18.16
N LYS A 5 -0.89 -11.15 -17.39
CA LYS A 5 0.05 -12.03 -16.68
C LYS A 5 -0.75 -12.86 -15.65
N LYS A 6 -0.80 -14.16 -15.88
CA LYS A 6 -1.39 -15.18 -15.00
C LYS A 6 -0.85 -15.01 -13.58
N SER A 7 -1.74 -14.74 -12.62
CA SER A 7 -1.42 -14.76 -11.20
C SER A 7 -1.26 -16.20 -10.72
N SER A 8 -0.08 -16.49 -10.18
CA SER A 8 0.24 -17.71 -9.45
C SER A 8 -0.60 -17.79 -8.16
N SER A 9 -1.41 -18.85 -8.02
CA SER A 9 -1.92 -19.40 -6.74
C SER A 9 -2.58 -18.42 -5.74
N GLY A 10 -3.85 -18.08 -5.97
CA GLY A 10 -4.92 -18.21 -4.96
C GLY A 10 -4.98 -17.32 -3.71
N TYR A 11 -4.28 -16.19 -3.63
CA TYR A 11 -4.52 -15.22 -2.54
C TYR A 11 -5.58 -14.20 -2.92
N GLN A 12 -6.71 -14.20 -2.21
CA GLN A 12 -7.71 -13.14 -2.31
C GLN A 12 -7.24 -11.97 -1.44
N LEU A 13 -7.06 -10.80 -2.06
CA LEU A 13 -6.72 -9.57 -1.34
C LEU A 13 -7.87 -9.22 -0.39
N GLY A 14 -7.56 -8.87 0.85
CA GLY A 14 -8.54 -8.28 1.75
C GLY A 14 -8.84 -6.84 1.35
N GLU A 15 -9.97 -6.30 1.82
CA GLU A 15 -10.39 -4.92 1.54
C GLU A 15 -9.27 -3.89 1.80
N TRP A 16 -8.55 -4.03 2.91
CA TRP A 16 -7.44 -3.14 3.28
C TRP A 16 -6.18 -3.35 2.43
N ASP A 17 -5.97 -4.56 1.92
CA ASP A 17 -4.87 -4.86 1.00
C ASP A 17 -5.13 -4.18 -0.36
N GLU A 18 -6.38 -4.32 -0.86
CA GLU A 18 -6.84 -3.65 -2.08
C GLU A 18 -6.79 -2.13 -1.93
N PHE A 19 -7.24 -1.60 -0.79
CA PHE A 19 -7.19 -0.17 -0.48
C PHE A 19 -5.77 0.39 -0.59
N ILE A 20 -4.77 -0.29 -0.03
CA ILE A 20 -3.37 0.18 -0.07
C ILE A 20 -2.84 0.16 -1.51
N ILE A 21 -3.00 -0.96 -2.22
CA ILE A 21 -2.53 -1.10 -3.61
C ILE A 21 -3.21 -0.04 -4.50
N HIS A 22 -4.52 0.12 -4.35
CA HIS A 22 -5.30 1.08 -5.12
C HIS A 22 -4.82 2.50 -4.88
N ASN A 23 -4.60 2.93 -3.63
CA ASN A 23 -4.18 4.30 -3.36
C ASN A 23 -2.75 4.58 -3.82
N ILE A 24 -1.80 3.65 -3.63
CA ILE A 24 -0.44 3.82 -4.18
C ILE A 24 -0.53 3.99 -5.70
N SER A 25 -1.29 3.12 -6.38
CA SER A 25 -1.49 3.20 -7.84
C SER A 25 -2.20 4.49 -8.26
N LEU A 26 -3.27 4.90 -7.56
CA LEU A 26 -4.05 6.09 -7.88
C LEU A 26 -3.22 7.37 -7.78
N HIS A 27 -2.40 7.47 -6.73
CA HIS A 27 -1.54 8.63 -6.52
C HIS A 27 -0.26 8.61 -7.36
N GLN A 28 0.04 7.50 -8.06
CA GLN A 28 1.23 7.33 -8.91
C GLN A 28 2.54 7.69 -8.19
N ARG A 29 2.59 7.48 -6.87
CA ARG A 29 3.76 7.73 -6.02
C ARG A 29 3.75 6.81 -4.80
N ALA A 30 4.91 6.65 -4.19
CA ALA A 30 5.06 5.96 -2.93
C ALA A 30 4.33 6.74 -1.83
N LEU A 31 3.62 6.03 -0.96
CA LEU A 31 2.89 6.62 0.14
C LEU A 31 3.53 6.24 1.47
N ILE A 32 3.70 7.21 2.36
CA ILE A 32 4.14 6.97 3.73
C ILE A 32 2.97 6.51 4.61
N SER A 33 3.27 5.98 5.80
CA SER A 33 2.24 5.50 6.73
C SER A 33 1.21 6.56 7.13
N SER A 34 1.59 7.85 7.21
CA SER A 34 0.64 8.93 7.51
C SER A 34 -0.33 9.17 6.35
N ASP A 35 0.15 9.19 5.10
CA ASP A 35 -0.70 9.38 3.92
C ASP A 35 -1.76 8.29 3.84
N LEU A 36 -1.34 7.02 4.01
CA LEU A 36 -2.26 5.89 4.03
C LEU A 36 -3.27 5.97 5.18
N PHE A 37 -2.86 6.51 6.33
CA PHE A 37 -3.73 6.68 7.48
C PHE A 37 -4.78 7.77 7.27
N ASP A 38 -4.39 8.90 6.70
CA ASP A 38 -5.31 10.00 6.39
C ASP A 38 -6.31 9.60 5.30
N LEU A 39 -5.86 8.91 4.26
CA LEU A 39 -6.73 8.33 3.23
C LEU A 39 -7.70 7.30 3.84
N ALA A 40 -7.23 6.48 4.77
CA ALA A 40 -8.06 5.47 5.43
C ALA A 40 -9.13 6.11 6.33
N LYS A 41 -8.82 7.23 7.01
CA LYS A 41 -9.81 8.01 7.73
C LYS A 41 -10.90 8.56 6.80
N ASN A 42 -10.51 9.12 5.66
CA ASN A 42 -11.46 9.64 4.68
C ASN A 42 -12.37 8.52 4.12
N LYS A 43 -11.83 7.33 3.89
CA LYS A 43 -12.62 6.15 3.53
C LYS A 43 -13.64 5.80 4.62
N LEU A 44 -13.22 5.70 5.88
CA LEU A 44 -14.13 5.38 6.98
C LEU A 44 -15.25 6.40 7.16
N ILE A 45 -14.95 7.70 6.99
CA ILE A 45 -15.96 8.76 7.01
C ILE A 45 -16.96 8.56 5.86
N SER A 46 -16.46 8.30 4.65
CA SER A 46 -17.30 8.08 3.47
C SER A 46 -18.19 6.83 3.59
N ASP A 47 -17.71 5.82 4.31
CA ASP A 47 -18.42 4.56 4.56
C ASP A 47 -19.34 4.61 5.80
N GLY A 48 -19.37 5.72 6.54
CA GLY A 48 -20.14 5.85 7.79
C GLY A 48 -19.60 5.03 8.96
N GLN A 49 -18.30 4.71 8.95
CA GLN A 49 -17.59 3.89 9.94
C GLN A 49 -16.62 4.72 10.83
N GLU A 50 -17.00 5.94 11.18
CA GLU A 50 -16.19 6.90 11.94
C GLU A 50 -15.87 6.44 13.38
N ASN A 51 -16.57 5.41 13.87
CA ASN A 51 -16.39 4.85 15.20
C ASN A 51 -15.13 3.96 15.34
N VAL A 52 -14.41 3.67 14.24
CA VAL A 52 -13.15 2.92 14.29
C VAL A 52 -12.06 3.80 14.91
N SER A 53 -11.42 3.32 15.99
CA SER A 53 -10.37 4.07 16.67
C SER A 53 -9.11 4.21 15.81
N ASP A 54 -8.35 5.28 16.05
CA ASP A 54 -7.04 5.49 15.42
C ASP A 54 -6.07 4.33 15.65
N PHE A 55 -6.12 3.72 16.84
CA PHE A 55 -5.29 2.56 17.18
C PHE A 55 -5.66 1.34 16.33
N ASP A 56 -6.95 1.04 16.20
CA ASP A 56 -7.43 -0.09 15.41
C ASP A 56 -7.16 0.12 13.92
N LEU A 57 -7.32 1.34 13.43
CA LEU A 57 -7.03 1.70 12.04
C LEU A 57 -5.55 1.50 11.73
N ARG A 58 -4.64 2.01 12.58
CA ARG A 58 -3.20 1.75 12.45
C ARG A 58 -2.89 0.26 12.49
N GLY A 59 -3.56 -0.49 13.36
CA GLY A 59 -3.44 -1.95 13.43
C GLY A 59 -3.84 -2.64 12.12
N LYS A 60 -4.98 -2.24 11.51
CA LYS A 60 -5.45 -2.76 10.22
C LYS A 60 -4.46 -2.45 9.09
N LEU A 61 -4.00 -1.20 8.98
CA LEU A 61 -3.04 -0.79 7.96
C LEU A 61 -1.71 -1.53 8.12
N ASN A 62 -1.14 -1.56 9.32
CA ASN A 62 0.16 -2.21 9.56
C ASN A 62 0.15 -3.71 9.24
N ARG A 63 -0.95 -4.41 9.56
CA ARG A 63 -1.11 -5.83 9.20
C ARG A 63 -1.15 -6.01 7.68
N SER A 64 -1.91 -5.18 6.98
CA SER A 64 -2.08 -5.25 5.53
C SER A 64 -0.77 -4.89 4.80
N ILE A 65 -0.10 -3.80 5.21
CA ILE A 65 1.24 -3.43 4.73
C ILE A 65 2.23 -4.57 4.91
N ARG A 66 2.28 -5.19 6.10
CA ARG A 66 3.20 -6.29 6.37
C ARG A 66 2.94 -7.49 5.47
N LYS A 67 1.68 -7.88 5.28
CA LYS A 67 1.30 -8.96 4.35
C LYS A 67 1.70 -8.64 2.92
N LEU A 68 1.36 -7.44 2.45
CA LEU A 68 1.67 -6.98 1.09
C LEU A 68 3.18 -6.91 0.83
N ALA A 69 3.96 -6.49 1.82
CA ALA A 69 5.41 -6.34 1.68
C ALA A 69 6.16 -7.68 1.76
N ASN A 70 5.77 -8.55 2.70
CA ASN A 70 6.54 -9.76 2.99
C ASN A 70 5.97 -11.02 2.31
N ASP A 71 4.66 -11.24 2.49
CA ASP A 71 4.02 -12.52 2.17
C ASP A 71 3.62 -12.59 0.70
N HIS A 72 3.14 -11.46 0.15
CA HIS A 72 2.64 -11.39 -1.23
C HIS A 72 3.57 -10.62 -2.17
N ARG A 73 4.56 -9.89 -1.61
CA ARG A 73 5.54 -9.07 -2.34
C ARG A 73 4.88 -8.20 -3.42
N ARG A 74 3.77 -7.55 -3.07
CA ARG A 74 3.01 -6.64 -3.96
C ARG A 74 3.45 -5.20 -3.80
N ILE A 75 3.98 -4.84 -2.64
CA ILE A 75 4.58 -3.55 -2.36
C ILE A 75 6.00 -3.74 -1.83
N ILE A 76 6.80 -2.69 -1.93
CA ILE A 76 8.13 -2.61 -1.30
C ILE A 76 8.23 -1.43 -0.36
N LYS A 77 9.16 -1.55 0.59
CA LYS A 77 9.57 -0.44 1.45
C LYS A 77 10.70 0.30 0.74
N ALA A 78 10.41 1.51 0.28
CA ALA A 78 11.40 2.41 -0.28
C ALA A 78 11.88 3.39 0.80
N SER A 79 13.16 3.76 0.73
CA SER A 79 13.69 4.86 1.55
C SER A 79 13.03 6.16 1.13
N TYR A 80 12.47 6.91 2.08
CA TYR A 80 11.82 8.20 1.81
C TYR A 80 12.67 9.34 2.39
N PRO A 81 12.81 10.49 1.70
CA PRO A 81 13.58 11.62 2.22
C PRO A 81 13.17 11.99 3.66
N GLY A 82 14.12 11.90 4.60
CA GLY A 82 13.89 12.15 6.03
C GLY A 82 14.01 10.88 6.88
N LYS A 83 13.14 10.76 7.90
CA LYS A 83 13.07 9.57 8.76
C LYS A 83 11.86 8.74 8.38
N GLY A 84 12.08 7.58 7.75
CA GLY A 84 11.02 6.60 7.55
C GLY A 84 11.14 5.82 6.25
N TYR A 85 10.02 5.17 5.91
CA TYR A 85 9.84 4.39 4.70
C TYR A 85 8.56 4.85 4.01
N ALA A 86 8.59 4.85 2.69
CA ALA A 86 7.40 4.90 1.87
C ALA A 86 7.10 3.50 1.30
N TYR A 87 5.87 3.29 0.88
CA TYR A 87 5.40 2.05 0.30
C TYR A 87 5.05 2.29 -1.16
N ALA A 88 5.68 1.52 -2.05
CA ALA A 88 5.51 1.60 -3.50
C ALA A 88 5.12 0.24 -4.07
N LEU A 89 4.54 0.21 -5.28
CA LEU A 89 4.26 -1.05 -5.96
C LEU A 89 5.57 -1.77 -6.29
N ILE A 90 5.60 -3.10 -6.13
CA ILE A 90 6.78 -3.93 -6.45
C ILE A 90 7.23 -3.77 -7.91
N GLU A 91 6.30 -3.47 -8.82
CA GLU A 91 6.57 -3.30 -10.25
C GLU A 91 7.31 -2.00 -10.59
N TRP A 92 7.39 -1.06 -9.64
CA TRP A 92 8.20 0.16 -9.77
C TRP A 92 9.63 -0.04 -9.25
N ALA A 93 9.90 -1.18 -8.62
CA ALA A 93 11.21 -1.51 -8.11
C ALA A 93 12.12 -2.04 -9.22
N ASP A 94 13.39 -1.63 -9.21
CA ASP A 94 14.43 -2.27 -10.00
C ASP A 94 14.91 -3.60 -9.38
N GLU A 95 15.88 -4.26 -10.00
CA GLU A 95 16.46 -5.51 -9.51
C GLU A 95 17.12 -5.38 -8.12
N SER A 96 17.50 -4.16 -7.72
CA SER A 96 18.07 -3.86 -6.42
C SER A 96 17.01 -3.55 -5.34
N GLY A 97 15.73 -3.44 -5.73
CA GLY A 97 14.64 -3.05 -4.85
C GLY A 97 14.54 -1.54 -4.63
N ALA A 98 15.25 -0.73 -5.43
CA ALA A 98 15.12 0.72 -5.42
C ALA A 98 13.98 1.16 -6.36
N ILE A 99 13.30 2.26 -6.01
CA ILE A 99 12.30 2.89 -6.89
C ILE A 99 12.87 4.16 -7.51
N GLY A 100 12.42 4.47 -8.71
CA GLY A 100 12.74 5.73 -9.38
C GLY A 100 12.28 6.95 -8.58
N SER A 101 13.03 8.05 -8.68
CA SER A 101 12.73 9.30 -7.98
C SER A 101 11.40 9.93 -8.40
N GLU A 102 10.90 9.59 -9.59
CA GLU A 102 9.58 10.01 -10.08
C GLU A 102 8.42 9.44 -9.25
N TYR A 103 8.67 8.39 -8.47
CA TYR A 103 7.70 7.78 -7.57
C TYR A 103 7.93 8.15 -6.11
N LEU A 104 8.96 8.93 -5.76
CA LEU A 104 9.25 9.34 -4.38
C LEU A 104 8.58 10.66 -3.99
#